data_AF-A0A645JLC1-F1
#
_entry.id   AF-A0A645JLC1-F1
#
_cell.length_a   1.000
_cell.length_b   1.000
_cell.length_c   1.000
_cell.angle_alpha   90.00
_cell.angle_beta   90.00
_cell.angle_gamma   90.00
#
_symmetry.space_group_name_H-M   'P 1'
#
loop_
_entity.id
_entity.type
_entity.pdbx_description
1 polymer ?
#
loop_
_entity_poly.entity_id
_entity_poly.type
_entity_poly.pdbx_seq_one_letter_code
_entity_poly.pdbx_strand_id
1 'polypeptide(L)'
;MIGSIFAPPYKDTNYVLVLGAEKNGGFAKEILDFSNKYYKLGLEIDYSFYGSRAFADIFYKTSDQNNFVRNKIPAVMFTSGIHAHTYKPTDDADYISYPVMAKRTRLIFCLLYHFMISE
;
A
#
# COMPACT_ATOMS: atom_id res chain seq x y z
N MET A 1 -1.22 -7.42 -4.10
CA MET A 1 -2.62 -7.62 -3.65
C MET A 1 -2.91 -6.66 -2.48
N ILE A 2 -4.11 -6.08 -2.40
CA ILE A 2 -4.55 -5.22 -1.28
C ILE A 2 -5.73 -5.80 -0.49
N GLY A 3 -6.21 -7.00 -0.83
CA GLY A 3 -7.37 -7.63 -0.19
C GLY A 3 -7.03 -8.66 0.88
N SER A 4 -5.74 -9.00 1.05
CA SER A 4 -5.28 -10.11 1.90
C SER A 4 -5.88 -10.05 3.30
N ILE A 5 -6.35 -11.21 3.77
CA ILE A 5 -6.75 -11.46 5.16
C ILE A 5 -5.57 -11.75 6.09
N PHE A 6 -4.38 -11.99 5.54
CA PHE A 6 -3.18 -12.20 6.34
C PHE A 6 -2.65 -10.87 6.83
N ALA A 7 -2.15 -10.87 8.07
CA ALA A 7 -1.64 -9.66 8.71
C ALA A 7 -0.30 -9.80 9.44
N PRO A 8 0.68 -10.64 9.06
CA PRO A 8 1.97 -10.64 9.75
C PRO A 8 2.73 -9.32 9.48
N PRO A 9 3.34 -8.65 10.48
CA PRO A 9 3.36 -8.89 11.93
C PRO A 9 2.26 -8.13 12.72
N TYR A 10 1.32 -7.48 12.04
CA TYR A 10 0.19 -6.78 12.67
C TYR A 10 -0.79 -7.71 13.38
N LYS A 11 -1.56 -7.12 14.28
CA LYS A 11 -2.62 -7.83 15.02
C LYS A 11 -3.94 -7.87 14.26
N ASP A 12 -4.17 -6.93 13.34
CA ASP A 12 -5.38 -6.85 12.54
C ASP A 12 -5.07 -6.64 11.05
N THR A 13 -6.08 -6.83 10.21
CA THR A 13 -5.98 -6.67 8.75
C THR A 13 -6.18 -5.24 8.29
N ASN A 14 -6.43 -4.27 9.19
CA ASN A 14 -6.59 -2.86 8.87
C ASN A 14 -5.24 -2.16 8.74
N TYR A 15 -4.36 -2.70 7.89
CA TYR A 15 -3.09 -2.06 7.54
C TYR A 15 -2.92 -1.97 6.03
N VAL A 16 -2.00 -1.13 5.56
CA VAL A 16 -1.53 -1.14 4.18
C VAL A 16 -0.07 -0.71 4.14
N LEU A 17 0.74 -1.43 3.36
CA LEU A 17 2.12 -1.05 3.09
C LEU A 17 2.14 -0.10 1.89
N VAL A 18 2.86 1.02 2.03
CA VAL A 18 2.93 2.05 0.99
C VAL A 18 4.38 2.37 0.68
N LEU A 19 4.82 2.07 -0.53
CA LEU A 19 6.18 2.32 -1.00
C LEU A 19 6.25 3.62 -1.80
N GLY A 20 7.26 4.44 -1.53
CA GLY A 20 7.59 5.61 -2.34
C GLY A 20 6.72 6.84 -2.09
N ALA A 21 5.86 6.82 -1.07
CA ALA A 21 5.01 7.97 -0.72
C ALA A 21 5.81 9.16 -0.14
N GLU A 22 7.02 8.90 0.38
CA GLU A 22 7.96 9.89 0.86
C GLU A 22 8.73 10.62 -0.26
N LYS A 23 8.55 10.22 -1.52
CA LYS A 23 9.16 10.88 -2.68
C LYS A 23 8.41 12.18 -3.02
N ASN A 24 9.01 13.00 -3.91
CA ASN A 24 8.45 14.27 -4.38
C ASN A 24 7.98 15.21 -3.26
N GLY A 25 8.81 15.40 -2.24
CA GLY A 25 8.47 16.28 -1.12
C GLY A 25 7.43 15.71 -0.15
N GLY A 26 7.06 14.43 -0.26
CA GLY A 26 6.19 13.77 0.72
C GLY A 26 4.69 14.02 0.55
N PHE A 27 4.29 14.69 -0.54
CA PHE A 27 2.88 15.02 -0.81
C PHE A 27 1.95 13.81 -0.69
N ALA A 28 2.32 12.66 -1.28
CA ALA A 28 1.50 11.45 -1.21
C ALA A 28 1.33 10.96 0.23
N LYS A 29 2.41 10.97 1.03
CA LYS A 29 2.35 10.59 2.45
C LYS A 29 1.41 11.51 3.23
N GLU A 30 1.52 12.82 3.02
CA GLU A 30 0.69 13.81 3.71
C GLU A 30 -0.80 13.61 3.42
N ILE A 31 -1.15 13.44 2.15
CA ILE A 31 -2.54 13.21 1.73
C ILE A 31 -3.08 11.88 2.28
N LEU A 32 -2.28 10.81 2.26
CA LEU A 32 -2.67 9.52 2.80
C LEU A 32 -2.95 9.60 4.31
N ASP A 33 -2.04 10.20 5.08
CA ASP A 33 -2.19 10.36 6.53
C ASP A 33 -3.40 11.23 6.86
N PHE A 34 -3.56 12.35 6.15
CA PHE A 34 -4.73 13.24 6.27
C PHE A 34 -6.02 12.50 5.99
N SER A 35 -6.12 11.81 4.85
CA SER A 35 -7.33 11.12 4.40
C SER A 35 -7.73 9.99 5.35
N ASN A 36 -6.75 9.22 5.81
CA ASN A 36 -6.98 8.15 6.78
C ASN A 36 -7.60 8.67 8.08
N LYS A 37 -7.09 9.80 8.59
CA LYS A 37 -7.61 10.47 9.79
C LYS A 37 -8.97 11.11 9.54
N TYR A 38 -9.11 11.90 8.48
CA TYR A 38 -10.30 12.68 8.17
C TYR A 38 -11.53 11.79 7.94
N TYR A 39 -11.37 10.72 7.14
CA TYR A 39 -12.44 9.77 6.85
C TYR A 39 -12.56 8.64 7.89
N LYS A 40 -11.76 8.68 8.97
CA LYS A 40 -11.75 7.68 10.05
C LYS A 40 -11.64 6.24 9.52
N LEU A 41 -10.76 6.02 8.53
CA LEU A 41 -10.62 4.70 7.91
C LEU A 41 -9.99 3.68 8.87
N GLY A 42 -9.18 4.16 9.81
CA GLY A 42 -8.55 3.34 10.85
C GLY A 42 -7.52 2.36 10.29
N LEU A 43 -6.84 2.73 9.20
CA LEU A 43 -5.77 1.92 8.63
C LEU A 43 -4.43 2.27 9.30
N GLU A 44 -3.65 1.26 9.67
CA GLU A 44 -2.23 1.39 9.94
C GLU A 44 -1.48 1.51 8.60
N ILE A 45 -1.04 2.72 8.27
CA ILE A 45 -0.30 2.95 7.03
C ILE A 45 1.19 2.80 7.34
N ASP A 46 1.80 1.75 6.79
CA ASP A 46 3.21 1.47 7.01
C ASP A 46 4.05 1.80 5.78
N TYR A 47 4.85 2.85 5.94
CA TYR A 47 5.84 3.31 4.95
C TYR A 47 7.21 2.64 5.12
N SER A 48 7.43 1.93 6.22
CA SER A 48 8.69 1.30 6.62
C SER A 48 8.83 -0.16 6.19
N PHE A 49 7.74 -0.77 5.73
CA PHE A 49 7.71 -2.19 5.34
C PHE A 49 8.16 -3.10 6.49
N TYR A 50 7.42 -3.05 7.59
CA TYR A 50 7.69 -3.77 8.84
C TYR A 50 9.03 -3.39 9.49
N GLY A 51 9.52 -2.17 9.26
CA GLY A 51 10.85 -1.75 9.67
C GLY A 51 11.99 -2.48 8.97
N SER A 52 11.71 -3.26 7.92
CA SER A 52 12.70 -4.08 7.23
C SER A 52 13.06 -3.50 5.87
N ARG A 53 14.20 -2.81 5.82
CA ARG A 53 14.73 -2.27 4.56
C ARG A 53 14.97 -3.36 3.51
N ALA A 54 15.48 -4.51 3.92
CA ALA A 54 15.71 -5.64 3.00
C ALA A 54 14.39 -6.15 2.40
N PHE A 55 13.31 -6.16 3.19
CA PHE A 55 11.98 -6.51 2.69
C PHE A 55 11.43 -5.43 1.75
N ALA A 56 11.57 -4.14 2.10
CA ALA A 56 11.20 -3.02 1.22
C ALA A 56 11.92 -3.09 -0.14
N ASP A 57 13.21 -3.43 -0.13
CA ASP A 57 14.06 -3.54 -1.33
C ASP A 57 13.59 -4.61 -2.32
N ILE A 58 12.91 -5.66 -1.86
CA ILE A 58 12.27 -6.64 -2.74
C ILE A 58 11.23 -5.91 -3.59
N PHE A 59 10.30 -5.19 -2.96
CA PHE A 59 9.24 -4.48 -3.67
C PHE A 59 9.80 -3.39 -4.59
N TYR A 60 10.86 -2.68 -4.20
CA TYR A 60 11.52 -1.72 -5.09
C TYR A 60 12.01 -2.33 -6.42
N LYS A 61 12.30 -3.63 -6.45
CA LYS A 61 12.94 -4.29 -7.60
C LYS A 61 12.01 -5.23 -8.37
N THR A 62 11.04 -5.85 -7.71
CA THR A 62 10.33 -7.00 -8.27
C THR A 62 8.91 -6.71 -8.78
N SER A 63 8.45 -5.46 -8.68
CA SER A 63 7.10 -5.07 -9.08
C SER A 63 7.10 -3.93 -10.12
N ASP A 64 5.99 -3.73 -10.82
CA ASP A 64 5.87 -2.91 -12.03
C ASP A 64 6.31 -1.45 -11.84
N GLN A 65 6.11 -0.89 -10.65
CA GLN A 65 6.53 0.47 -10.34
C GLN A 65 8.05 0.69 -10.49
N ASN A 66 8.86 -0.38 -10.41
CA ASN A 66 10.31 -0.29 -10.63
C ASN A 66 10.64 0.30 -12.01
N ASN A 67 9.85 -0.02 -13.04
CA ASN A 67 10.06 0.51 -14.39
C ASN A 67 9.86 2.03 -14.43
N PHE A 68 8.92 2.57 -13.65
CA PHE A 68 8.69 4.01 -13.53
C PHE A 68 9.83 4.68 -12.77
N VAL A 69 10.18 4.14 -11.60
CA VAL A 69 11.23 4.70 -10.73
C VAL A 69 12.59 4.74 -11.45
N ARG A 70 12.97 3.68 -12.18
CA ARG A 70 14.22 3.64 -12.96
C ARG A 70 14.28 4.68 -14.07
N ASN A 71 13.13 5.11 -14.58
CA ASN A 71 13.00 6.18 -15.57
C ASN A 71 12.73 7.56 -14.93
N LYS A 72 12.96 7.71 -13.61
CA LYS A 72 12.73 8.94 -12.85
C LYS A 72 11.27 9.42 -12.88
N ILE A 73 10.33 8.50 -13.16
CA ILE A 73 8.90 8.78 -13.05
C ILE A 73 8.48 8.43 -11.62
N PRO A 74 7.92 9.37 -10.86
CA PRO A 74 7.42 9.10 -9.52
C PRO A 74 6.32 8.03 -9.52
N ALA A 75 6.38 7.12 -8.56
CA ALA A 75 5.40 6.06 -8.41
C ALA A 75 5.17 5.75 -6.94
N VAL A 76 3.93 5.43 -6.59
CA VAL A 76 3.52 4.97 -5.27
C VAL A 76 2.92 3.58 -5.40
N MET A 77 3.38 2.63 -4.60
CA MET A 77 2.90 1.26 -4.61
C MET A 77 2.14 0.94 -3.31
N PHE A 78 0.99 0.27 -3.44
CA PHE A 78 0.19 -0.21 -2.31
C PHE A 78 0.18 -1.73 -2.28
N THR A 79 0.38 -2.33 -1.11
CA THR A 79 0.31 -3.78 -0.95
C THR A 79 -0.08 -4.18 0.48
N SER A 80 -0.63 -5.39 0.62
CA SER A 80 -0.78 -6.07 1.91
C SER A 80 0.45 -6.92 2.27
N GLY A 81 1.53 -6.82 1.50
CA GLY A 81 2.72 -7.65 1.68
C GLY A 81 2.60 -9.00 0.97
N ILE A 82 3.38 -9.97 1.46
CA ILE A 82 3.44 -11.35 0.96
C ILE A 82 3.01 -12.27 2.10
N HIS A 83 2.25 -13.32 1.79
CA HIS A 83 1.79 -14.31 2.76
C HIS A 83 2.17 -15.73 2.31
N ALA A 84 1.83 -16.72 3.14
CA ALA A 84 2.21 -18.11 2.94
C ALA A 84 1.71 -18.74 1.62
N HIS A 85 0.70 -18.15 0.98
CA HIS A 85 0.10 -18.62 -0.26
C HIS A 85 0.54 -17.81 -1.49
N THR A 86 1.16 -16.65 -1.31
CA THR A 86 1.61 -15.83 -2.45
C THR A 86 2.57 -16.63 -3.35
N TYR A 87 2.37 -16.54 -4.66
CA TYR A 87 3.09 -17.31 -5.69
C TYR A 87 2.88 -18.83 -5.62
N LYS A 88 1.78 -19.30 -5.02
CA LYS A 88 1.44 -20.72 -4.97
C LYS A 88 0.06 -20.96 -5.62
N PRO A 89 -0.23 -22.18 -6.11
CA PRO A 89 -1.56 -22.53 -6.63
C PRO A 89 -2.69 -22.39 -5.62
N THR A 90 -2.36 -22.31 -4.33
CA THR A 90 -3.31 -22.08 -3.25
C THR A 90 -3.67 -20.60 -3.06
N ASP A 91 -3.14 -19.66 -3.84
CA ASP A 91 -3.51 -18.23 -3.73
C ASP A 91 -4.93 -18.01 -4.28
N ASP A 92 -5.93 -18.26 -3.44
CA ASP A 92 -7.34 -18.30 -3.79
C ASP A 92 -8.11 -17.05 -3.29
N ALA A 93 -9.27 -16.80 -3.87
CA ALA A 93 -10.22 -15.75 -3.49
C ALA A 93 -10.66 -15.84 -2.01
N ASP A 94 -10.64 -17.03 -1.41
CA ASP A 94 -10.91 -17.24 0.01
C ASP A 94 -10.00 -16.40 0.93
N TYR A 95 -8.83 -16.00 0.46
CA TYR A 95 -7.88 -15.16 1.20
C TYR A 95 -8.07 -13.65 0.98
N ILE A 96 -9.20 -13.25 0.38
CA ILE A 96 -9.56 -11.86 0.12
C ILE A 96 -10.72 -11.42 1.04
N SER A 97 -10.49 -10.39 1.84
CA SER A 97 -11.55 -9.68 2.56
C SER A 97 -11.99 -8.44 1.78
N TYR A 98 -13.19 -8.50 1.21
CA TYR A 98 -13.80 -7.36 0.54
C TYR A 98 -13.99 -6.13 1.43
N PRO A 99 -14.43 -6.24 2.70
CA PRO A 99 -14.50 -5.09 3.60
C PRO A 99 -13.14 -4.39 3.80
N VAL A 100 -12.07 -5.15 3.97
CA VAL A 100 -10.71 -4.60 4.14
C VAL A 100 -10.23 -3.99 2.82
N MET A 101 -10.43 -4.69 1.70
CA MET A 101 -10.10 -4.19 0.36
C MET A 101 -10.81 -2.85 0.09
N ALA A 102 -12.10 -2.74 0.41
CA ALA A 102 -12.86 -1.51 0.22
C ALA A 102 -12.27 -0.34 1.02
N LYS A 103 -11.87 -0.56 2.28
CA LYS A 103 -11.19 0.49 3.08
C LYS A 103 -9.89 0.95 2.43
N ARG A 104 -9.05 0.01 2.01
CA ARG A 104 -7.76 0.29 1.35
C ARG A 104 -7.94 1.02 0.02
N THR A 105 -8.92 0.59 -0.79
CA THR A 105 -9.27 1.26 -2.06
C THR A 105 -9.79 2.67 -1.83
N ARG A 106 -10.59 2.93 -0.78
CA ARG A 106 -11.02 4.30 -0.44
C ARG A 106 -9.84 5.22 -0.14
N LEU A 107 -8.84 4.74 0.60
CA LEU A 107 -7.62 5.50 0.87
C LEU A 107 -6.87 5.84 -0.43
N ILE A 108 -6.70 4.85 -1.31
CA ILE A 108 -6.04 5.04 -2.62
C ILE A 108 -6.82 6.04 -3.48
N PHE A 109 -8.15 5.94 -3.48
CA PHE A 109 -9.01 6.87 -4.19
C PHE A 109 -8.85 8.31 -3.70
N CYS A 110 -8.78 8.53 -2.37
CA CYS A 110 -8.54 9.86 -1.82
C CYS A 110 -7.22 10.45 -2.36
N LEU A 111 -6.14 9.67 -2.40
CA LEU A 111 -4.87 10.12 -2.96
C LEU A 111 -5.00 10.53 -4.43
N LEU A 112 -5.61 9.67 -5.26
CA LEU A 112 -5.83 9.97 -6.68
C LEU A 112 -6.68 11.21 -6.88
N TYR A 113 -7.75 11.37 -6.10
CA TYR A 113 -8.62 12.54 -6.14
C TYR A 113 -7.82 13.82 -5.87
N HIS A 114 -7.00 13.85 -4.81
CA HIS A 114 -6.16 14.99 -4.50
C HIS A 114 -5.15 15.30 -5.62
N PHE A 115 -4.53 14.30 -6.25
CA PHE A 115 -3.68 14.53 -7.41
C PHE A 115 -4.41 15.15 -8.61
N MET A 116 -5.70 14.86 -8.78
CA MET A 116 -6.49 15.41 -9.90
C MET A 116 -6.96 16.85 -9.66
N ILE A 117 -7.12 17.27 -8.40
CA ILE A 117 -7.64 18.61 -8.06
C ILE A 117 -6.55 19.59 -7.61
N SER A 118 -5.31 19.11 -7.45
CA SER A 118 -4.17 19.95 -7.11
C SER A 118 -3.57 20.48 -8.41
N GLU A 119 -3.99 21.67 -8.82
CA GLU A 119 -3.36 22.48 -9.88
C GLU A 119 -2.23 23.35 -9.32
#